data_AF-A0A960EFV1-F1
#
_entry.id   AF-A0A960EFV1-F1
#
_cell.length_a   1.000
_cell.length_b   1.000
_cell.length_c   1.000
_cell.angle_alpha   90.00
_cell.angle_beta   90.00
_cell.angle_gamma   90.00
#
_symmetry.space_group_name_H-M   'P 1'
#
loop_
_entity.id
_entity.type
_entity.pdbx_description
1 polymer ?
#
loop_
_entity_poly.entity_id
_entity_poly.type
_entity_poly.pdbx_seq_one_letter_code
_entity_poly.pdbx_strand_id
1 'polypeptide(L)'
;RYLAYLDDPASAVDQDAVAAAEAALASATDPIDKLHAAAARERAAATDVDALEAAFVAHAKEYAQAQSIPAAAFEVVGVPTDVLARAGFATGARGRSSGARRPASGSRAPQVSAAVLKDAALATEGPFTLAQLADAAGGGSPATVRKAVEELIAEGRATSLGPDPDHTGPGRAPTRYRRT
;
A
#
# COMPACT_ATOMS: atom_id res chain seq x y z
N ARG A 1 -15.35 -6.09 -18.52
CA ARG A 1 -16.12 -4.95 -17.97
C ARG A 1 -15.26 -4.06 -17.08
N TYR A 2 -14.60 -4.57 -16.04
CA TYR A 2 -13.71 -3.75 -15.20
C TYR A 2 -12.53 -3.10 -15.96
N LEU A 3 -11.85 -3.82 -16.86
CA LEU A 3 -10.80 -3.19 -17.69
C LEU A 3 -11.33 -2.12 -18.65
N ALA A 4 -12.58 -2.24 -19.10
CA ALA A 4 -13.22 -1.22 -19.95
C ALA A 4 -13.64 0.00 -19.11
N TYR A 5 -14.03 -0.19 -17.85
CA TYR A 5 -14.26 0.89 -16.88
C TYR A 5 -12.98 1.69 -16.58
N LEU A 6 -11.82 1.01 -16.55
CA LEU A 6 -10.53 1.68 -16.33
C LEU A 6 -10.11 2.55 -17.52
N ASP A 7 -10.50 2.16 -18.74
CA ASP A 7 -10.23 2.93 -19.96
C ASP A 7 -11.28 4.05 -20.19
N ASP A 8 -12.56 3.72 -19.96
CA ASP A 8 -13.68 4.66 -20.02
C ASP A 8 -14.68 4.40 -18.87
N PRO A 9 -14.69 5.25 -17.83
CA PRO A 9 -15.63 5.13 -16.71
C PRO A 9 -17.10 5.18 -17.15
N ALA A 10 -17.41 5.84 -18.27
CA ALA A 10 -18.76 5.93 -18.81
C ALA A 10 -19.21 4.64 -19.51
N SER A 11 -18.29 3.72 -19.84
CA SER A 11 -18.59 2.40 -20.42
C SER A 11 -19.24 1.43 -19.44
N ALA A 12 -19.09 1.69 -18.13
CA ALA A 12 -19.70 0.91 -17.07
C ALA A 12 -21.09 1.43 -16.64
N VAL A 13 -21.48 2.59 -17.18
CA VAL A 13 -22.82 3.17 -17.00
C VAL A 13 -23.76 2.53 -18.01
N ASP A 14 -24.96 2.15 -17.56
CA ASP A 14 -26.02 1.68 -18.45
C ASP A 14 -26.60 2.89 -19.20
N GLN A 15 -26.02 3.20 -20.36
CA GLN A 15 -26.40 4.34 -21.20
C GLN A 15 -27.86 4.25 -21.67
N ASP A 16 -28.39 3.04 -21.87
CA ASP A 16 -29.79 2.83 -22.26
C ASP A 16 -30.73 3.17 -21.10
N ALA A 17 -30.37 2.76 -19.87
CA ALA A 17 -31.12 3.11 -18.68
C ALA A 17 -31.05 4.62 -18.36
N VAL A 18 -29.90 5.25 -18.58
CA VAL A 18 -29.74 6.72 -18.45
C VAL A 18 -30.60 7.45 -19.47
N ALA A 19 -30.56 7.04 -20.74
CA ALA A 19 -31.37 7.64 -21.80
C ALA A 19 -32.88 7.47 -21.54
N ALA A 20 -33.31 6.31 -21.05
CA ALA A 20 -34.69 6.06 -20.65
C ALA A 20 -35.13 6.96 -19.48
N ALA A 21 -34.26 7.13 -18.48
CA ALA A 21 -34.54 8.01 -17.34
C ALA A 21 -34.59 9.50 -17.75
N GLU A 22 -33.72 9.94 -18.67
CA GLU A 22 -33.77 11.31 -19.22
C GLU A 22 -35.04 11.57 -20.04
N ALA A 23 -35.48 10.60 -20.86
CA ALA A 23 -36.74 10.68 -21.59
C ALA A 23 -37.95 10.77 -20.64
N ALA A 24 -37.94 10.01 -19.55
CA ALA A 24 -38.97 10.10 -18.50
C ALA A 24 -38.97 11.47 -17.81
N LEU A 25 -37.78 12.05 -17.57
CA LEU A 25 -37.63 13.36 -16.92
C LEU A 25 -38.12 14.51 -17.82
N ALA A 26 -37.88 14.41 -19.13
CA ALA A 26 -38.34 15.38 -20.13
C ALA A 26 -39.85 15.34 -20.37
N SER A 27 -40.48 14.16 -20.21
CA SER A 27 -41.93 13.98 -20.41
C SER A 27 -42.75 14.13 -19.12
N ALA A 28 -42.12 14.01 -17.95
CA ALA A 28 -42.80 14.20 -16.66
C ALA A 28 -43.30 15.63 -16.50
N THR A 29 -44.61 15.77 -16.30
CA THR A 29 -45.26 17.08 -16.08
C THR A 29 -45.50 17.33 -14.58
N ASP A 30 -45.64 16.25 -13.79
CA ASP A 30 -45.78 16.30 -12.33
C ASP A 30 -44.39 16.47 -11.64
N PRO A 31 -44.25 17.39 -10.67
CA PRO A 31 -43.02 17.52 -9.89
C PRO A 31 -42.57 16.25 -9.16
N ILE A 32 -43.47 15.35 -8.74
CA ILE A 32 -43.11 14.08 -8.09
C ILE A 32 -42.54 13.09 -9.11
N ASP A 33 -43.13 13.00 -10.30
CA ASP A 33 -42.63 12.14 -11.38
C ASP A 33 -41.25 12.59 -11.86
N LYS A 34 -41.00 13.91 -11.92
CA LYS A 34 -39.67 14.47 -12.19
C LYS A 34 -38.63 14.04 -11.16
N LEU A 35 -39.01 13.98 -9.89
CA LEU A 35 -38.11 13.58 -8.81
C LEU A 35 -37.79 12.08 -8.87
N HIS A 36 -38.77 11.23 -9.18
CA HIS A 36 -38.54 9.81 -9.40
C HIS A 36 -37.67 9.55 -10.65
N ALA A 37 -37.90 10.27 -11.75
CA ALA A 37 -37.08 10.19 -12.95
C ALA A 37 -35.65 10.65 -12.70
N ALA A 38 -35.44 11.73 -11.92
CA ALA A 38 -34.12 12.20 -11.52
C ALA A 38 -33.38 11.16 -10.67
N ALA A 39 -34.05 10.56 -9.68
CA ALA A 39 -33.47 9.50 -8.86
C ALA A 39 -33.20 8.20 -9.65
N ALA A 40 -33.96 7.93 -10.70
CA ALA A 40 -33.70 6.81 -11.61
C ALA A 40 -32.47 7.07 -12.48
N ARG A 41 -32.31 8.30 -12.99
CA ARG A 41 -31.11 8.74 -13.72
C ARG A 41 -29.87 8.67 -12.86
N GLU A 42 -29.95 9.16 -11.62
CA GLU A 42 -28.84 9.12 -10.65
C GLU A 42 -28.40 7.67 -10.40
N ARG A 43 -29.35 6.74 -10.23
CA ARG A 43 -29.06 5.31 -10.03
C ARG A 43 -28.55 4.61 -11.28
N ALA A 44 -29.05 4.97 -12.46
CA ALA A 44 -28.56 4.42 -13.73
C ALA A 44 -27.15 4.91 -14.06
N ALA A 45 -26.83 6.15 -13.68
CA ALA A 45 -25.50 6.74 -13.78
C ALA A 45 -24.54 6.24 -12.68
N ALA A 46 -25.06 5.78 -11.54
CA ALA A 46 -24.28 5.17 -10.48
C ALA A 46 -23.82 3.77 -10.90
N THR A 47 -22.62 3.68 -11.44
CA THR A 47 -21.94 2.40 -11.61
C THR A 47 -21.53 1.87 -10.24
N ASP A 48 -21.93 0.63 -9.92
CA ASP A 48 -21.42 -0.09 -8.76
C ASP A 48 -19.98 -0.56 -9.05
N VAL A 49 -19.03 0.35 -8.85
CA VAL A 49 -17.60 0.14 -9.05
C VAL A 49 -17.10 -1.00 -8.15
N ASP A 50 -17.64 -1.11 -6.94
CA ASP A 50 -17.26 -2.15 -5.98
C ASP A 50 -17.67 -3.54 -6.48
N ALA A 51 -18.88 -3.68 -7.04
CA ALA A 51 -19.32 -4.93 -7.66
C ALA A 51 -18.49 -5.30 -8.90
N LEU A 52 -18.10 -4.32 -9.72
CA LEU A 52 -17.24 -4.55 -10.88
C LEU A 52 -15.82 -4.97 -10.48
N GLU A 53 -15.26 -4.34 -9.45
CA GLU A 53 -13.96 -4.73 -8.89
C GLU A 53 -14.02 -6.13 -8.27
N ALA A 54 -15.08 -6.45 -7.51
CA ALA A 54 -15.27 -7.78 -6.94
C ALA A 54 -15.37 -8.86 -8.01
N ALA A 55 -16.11 -8.61 -9.10
CA ALA A 55 -16.21 -9.51 -10.23
C ALA A 55 -14.86 -9.67 -10.96
N PHE A 56 -14.09 -8.60 -11.10
CA PHE A 56 -12.73 -8.68 -11.64
C PHE A 56 -11.82 -9.53 -10.75
N VAL A 57 -11.80 -9.26 -9.44
CA VAL A 57 -10.99 -10.00 -8.46
C VAL A 57 -11.33 -11.50 -8.50
N ALA A 58 -12.61 -11.86 -8.66
CA ALA A 58 -13.06 -13.24 -8.71
C ALA A 58 -12.55 -14.01 -9.95
N HIS A 59 -12.51 -13.36 -11.12
CA HIS A 59 -12.26 -14.05 -12.40
C HIS A 59 -10.90 -13.73 -13.05
N ALA A 60 -10.24 -12.64 -12.66
CA ALA A 60 -9.04 -12.15 -13.34
C ALA A 60 -7.87 -13.16 -13.30
N LYS A 61 -7.72 -13.90 -12.19
CA LYS A 61 -6.63 -14.87 -12.04
C LYS A 61 -6.76 -16.06 -12.97
N GLU A 62 -7.96 -16.65 -13.06
CA GLU A 62 -8.22 -17.78 -13.97
C GLU A 62 -8.05 -17.35 -15.42
N TYR A 63 -8.58 -16.18 -15.79
CA TYR A 63 -8.43 -15.64 -17.14
C TYR A 63 -6.95 -15.39 -17.48
N ALA A 64 -6.21 -14.77 -16.57
CA ALA A 64 -4.79 -14.50 -16.79
C ALA A 64 -3.94 -15.77 -16.87
N GLN A 65 -4.26 -16.81 -16.10
CA GLN A 65 -3.59 -18.10 -16.21
C GLN A 65 -3.89 -18.78 -17.55
N ALA A 66 -5.15 -18.79 -17.97
CA ALA A 66 -5.57 -19.37 -19.24
C ALA A 66 -4.94 -18.66 -20.45
N GLN A 67 -4.80 -17.34 -20.38
CA GLN A 67 -4.25 -16.51 -21.45
C GLN A 67 -2.74 -16.23 -21.29
N SER A 68 -2.09 -16.79 -20.27
CA SER A 68 -0.67 -16.54 -19.94
C SER A 68 -0.32 -15.04 -19.84
N ILE A 69 -1.25 -14.23 -19.30
CA ILE A 69 -1.07 -12.77 -19.15
C ILE A 69 -0.37 -12.49 -17.81
N PRO A 70 0.80 -11.85 -17.80
CA PRO A 70 1.49 -11.50 -16.56
C PRO A 70 0.81 -10.33 -15.83
N ALA A 71 0.99 -10.24 -14.51
CA ALA A 71 0.48 -9.14 -13.68
C ALA A 71 0.88 -7.75 -14.22
N ALA A 72 2.11 -7.64 -14.72
CA ALA A 72 2.63 -6.40 -15.32
C ALA A 72 1.79 -5.90 -16.50
N ALA A 73 1.13 -6.78 -17.27
CA ALA A 73 0.27 -6.35 -18.36
C ALA A 73 -1.01 -5.67 -17.85
N PHE A 74 -1.53 -6.09 -16.70
CA PHE A 74 -2.68 -5.43 -16.07
C PHE A 74 -2.31 -4.09 -15.46
N GLU A 75 -1.09 -3.96 -14.94
CA GLU A 75 -0.55 -2.68 -14.44
C GLU A 75 -0.42 -1.65 -15.58
N VAL A 76 0.00 -2.08 -16.78
CA VAL A 76 0.07 -1.22 -17.98
C VAL A 76 -1.32 -0.72 -18.38
N VAL A 77 -2.36 -1.52 -18.17
CA VAL A 77 -3.77 -1.15 -18.41
C VAL A 77 -4.33 -0.29 -17.27
N GLY A 78 -3.53 0.02 -16.25
CA GLY A 78 -3.93 0.90 -15.15
C GLY A 78 -4.68 0.21 -14.01
N VAL A 79 -4.65 -1.13 -13.95
CA VAL A 79 -5.23 -1.86 -12.81
C VAL A 79 -4.39 -1.58 -11.56
N PRO A 80 -4.98 -1.09 -10.46
CA PRO A 80 -4.24 -0.84 -9.23
C PRO A 80 -3.60 -2.11 -8.66
N THR A 81 -2.41 -1.98 -8.08
CA THR A 81 -1.66 -3.12 -7.50
C THR A 81 -2.40 -3.80 -6.37
N ASP A 82 -3.23 -3.08 -5.62
CA ASP A 82 -4.04 -3.63 -4.53
C ASP A 82 -5.15 -4.54 -5.06
N VAL A 83 -5.76 -4.18 -6.19
CA VAL A 83 -6.79 -4.98 -6.87
C VAL A 83 -6.16 -6.25 -7.46
N LEU A 84 -4.96 -6.14 -8.03
CA LEU A 84 -4.20 -7.31 -8.51
C LEU A 84 -3.78 -8.23 -7.36
N ALA A 85 -3.36 -7.68 -6.23
CA ALA A 85 -3.04 -8.46 -5.04
C ALA A 85 -4.28 -9.19 -4.49
N ARG A 86 -5.44 -8.50 -4.43
CA ARG A 86 -6.74 -9.11 -4.05
C ARG A 86 -7.16 -10.21 -5.01
N ALA A 87 -6.94 -10.02 -6.32
CA ALA A 87 -7.15 -11.03 -7.36
C ALA A 87 -6.14 -12.18 -7.27
N GLY A 88 -5.11 -12.09 -6.42
CA GLY A 88 -4.14 -13.15 -6.20
C GLY A 88 -3.03 -13.22 -7.25
N PHE A 89 -2.75 -12.11 -7.94
CA PHE A 89 -1.53 -11.93 -8.73
C PHE A 89 -0.33 -11.71 -7.82
N ALA A 90 0.82 -12.25 -8.24
CA ALA A 90 2.09 -11.95 -7.58
C ALA A 90 2.58 -10.57 -8.06
N THR A 91 2.02 -9.51 -7.49
CA THR A 91 2.60 -8.16 -7.58
C THR A 91 3.89 -8.16 -6.76
N GLY A 92 4.88 -7.35 -7.14
CA GLY A 92 6.31 -7.47 -6.79
C GLY A 92 6.77 -7.45 -5.32
N ALA A 93 5.96 -7.85 -4.34
CA ALA A 93 6.43 -8.23 -3.02
C ALA A 93 6.84 -9.73 -3.03
N ARG A 94 8.10 -9.99 -3.38
CA ARG A 94 8.73 -11.30 -3.15
C ARG A 94 8.69 -11.63 -1.65
N GLY A 95 7.73 -12.48 -1.26
CA GLY A 95 7.59 -13.00 0.10
C GLY A 95 6.70 -14.24 0.15
N ARG A 96 7.02 -15.24 -0.66
CA ARG A 96 6.29 -16.51 -0.73
C ARG A 96 6.73 -17.43 0.43
N SER A 97 5.83 -17.74 1.35
CA SER A 97 5.86 -19.01 2.09
C SER A 97 4.47 -19.31 2.65
N SER A 98 3.71 -20.10 1.90
CA SER A 98 2.54 -20.82 2.41
C SER A 98 3.03 -21.90 3.37
N GLY A 99 3.11 -21.57 4.66
CA GLY A 99 3.27 -22.51 5.74
C GLY A 99 2.14 -22.31 6.73
N ALA A 100 1.15 -23.20 6.70
CA ALA A 100 0.09 -23.26 7.69
C ALA A 100 0.68 -23.18 9.11
N ARG A 101 0.29 -22.17 9.91
CA ARG A 101 0.61 -22.15 11.35
C ARG A 101 -0.46 -21.42 12.16
N ARG A 102 -0.79 -22.08 13.27
CA ARG A 102 -1.69 -21.74 14.38
C ARG A 102 -1.60 -20.27 14.82
N PRO A 103 -2.68 -19.69 15.37
CA PRO A 103 -2.66 -18.34 15.91
C PRO A 103 -1.74 -18.32 17.13
N ALA A 104 -0.58 -17.67 17.00
CA ALA A 104 0.29 -17.38 18.12
C ALA A 104 -0.12 -16.01 18.70
N SER A 105 -0.72 -16.05 19.88
CA SER A 105 -0.83 -14.90 20.77
C SER A 105 0.57 -14.40 21.09
N GLY A 106 0.88 -13.20 20.64
CA GLY A 106 2.17 -12.55 20.86
C GLY A 106 2.19 -11.25 20.08
N SER A 107 1.91 -10.14 20.76
CA SER A 107 2.05 -8.80 20.19
C SER A 107 3.51 -8.64 19.73
N ARG A 108 3.75 -8.77 18.42
CA ARG A 108 5.09 -8.58 17.85
C ARG A 108 5.46 -7.13 18.02
N ALA A 109 6.65 -6.87 18.56
CA ALA A 109 7.25 -5.54 18.54
C ALA A 109 7.15 -4.95 17.11
N PRO A 110 6.84 -3.64 16.98
CA PRO A 110 6.61 -3.01 15.70
C PRO A 110 7.79 -3.27 14.75
N GLN A 111 7.49 -3.72 13.53
CA GLN A 111 8.51 -3.94 12.51
C GLN A 111 8.97 -2.59 11.97
N VAL A 112 9.99 -2.03 12.60
CA VAL A 112 10.64 -0.80 12.15
C VAL A 112 11.51 -1.11 10.93
N SER A 113 11.27 -0.41 9.83
CA SER A 113 12.02 -0.57 8.59
C SER A 113 13.37 0.15 8.65
N ALA A 114 14.32 -0.26 7.80
CA ALA A 114 15.60 0.43 7.69
C ALA A 114 15.44 1.91 7.30
N ALA A 115 14.41 2.25 6.53
CA ALA A 115 14.10 3.64 6.17
C ALA A 115 13.74 4.49 7.41
N VAL A 116 12.87 3.98 8.29
CA VAL A 116 12.49 4.68 9.53
C VAL A 116 13.70 4.87 10.45
N LEU A 117 14.61 3.89 10.50
CA LEU A 117 15.85 4.00 11.27
C LEU A 117 16.81 5.04 10.66
N LYS A 118 16.85 5.17 9.33
CA LYS A 118 17.64 6.22 8.67
C LYS A 118 17.08 7.60 8.96
N ASP A 119 15.76 7.77 8.87
CA ASP A 119 15.10 9.04 9.18
C ASP A 119 15.31 9.45 10.63
N ALA A 120 15.18 8.49 11.57
CA ALA A 120 15.46 8.73 13.00
C ALA A 120 16.92 9.14 13.24
N ALA A 121 17.87 8.54 12.54
CA ALA A 121 19.29 8.90 12.64
C ALA A 121 19.56 10.31 12.09
N LEU A 122 18.90 10.70 11.00
CA LEU A 122 19.01 12.03 10.40
C LEU A 122 18.32 13.11 11.25
N ALA A 123 17.24 12.75 11.96
CA ALA A 123 16.52 13.62 12.89
C ALA A 123 17.25 13.80 14.24
N THR A 124 18.16 12.90 14.59
CA THR A 124 18.88 12.96 15.86
C THR A 124 19.99 14.02 15.80
N GLU A 125 19.86 15.08 16.62
CA GLU A 125 20.87 16.11 16.76
C GLU A 125 21.94 15.68 17.77
N GLY A 126 23.12 15.31 17.28
CA GLY A 126 24.28 14.97 18.12
C GLY A 126 24.77 13.52 17.96
N PRO A 127 25.70 13.08 18.82
CA PRO A 127 26.19 11.71 18.82
C PRO A 127 25.11 10.76 19.35
N PHE A 128 24.78 9.72 18.59
CA PHE A 128 23.82 8.69 19.00
C PHE A 128 24.46 7.30 19.00
N THR A 129 23.91 6.39 19.81
CA THR A 129 24.28 4.98 19.83
C THR A 129 23.23 4.13 19.11
N LEU A 130 23.57 2.88 18.75
CA LEU A 130 22.60 1.96 18.12
C LEU A 130 21.36 1.71 19.01
N ALA A 131 21.54 1.65 20.33
CA ALA A 131 20.43 1.46 21.26
C ALA A 131 19.48 2.67 21.26
N GLN A 132 20.04 3.88 21.37
CA GLN A 132 19.27 5.12 21.30
C GLN A 132 18.53 5.27 19.96
N LEU A 133 19.15 4.84 18.86
CA LEU A 133 18.51 4.86 17.55
C LEU A 133 17.34 3.88 17.47
N ALA A 134 17.48 2.68 18.04
CA ALA A 134 16.40 1.70 18.12
C ALA A 134 15.24 2.21 18.97
N ASP A 135 15.54 2.84 20.12
CA ASP A 135 14.53 3.41 21.01
C ASP A 135 13.80 4.59 20.35
N ALA A 136 14.55 5.49 19.70
CA ALA A 136 13.98 6.65 18.98
C ALA A 136 13.06 6.23 17.82
N ALA A 137 13.37 5.12 17.15
CA ALA A 137 12.55 4.60 16.06
C ALA A 137 11.35 3.76 16.54
N GLY A 138 11.14 3.61 17.85
CA GLY A 138 10.04 2.83 18.43
C GLY A 138 10.30 1.32 18.45
N GLY A 139 11.56 0.91 18.31
CA GLY A 139 12.01 -0.47 18.30
C GLY A 139 12.86 -0.80 17.07
N GLY A 140 13.33 -2.04 17.01
CA GLY A 140 14.11 -2.53 15.87
C GLY A 140 15.01 -3.69 16.26
N SER A 141 15.16 -4.66 15.36
CA SER A 141 16.16 -5.71 15.56
C SER A 141 17.56 -5.08 15.53
N PRO A 142 18.49 -5.44 16.45
CA PRO A 142 19.85 -4.92 16.47
C PRO A 142 20.59 -5.06 15.13
N ALA A 143 20.27 -6.09 14.36
CA ALA A 143 20.81 -6.30 13.02
C ALA A 143 20.31 -5.26 12.01
N THR A 144 19.02 -4.89 12.06
CA THR A 144 18.42 -3.88 11.18
C THR A 144 18.96 -2.49 11.49
N VAL A 145 19.12 -2.17 12.78
CA VAL A 145 19.69 -0.89 13.23
C VAL A 145 21.14 -0.75 12.77
N ARG A 146 21.94 -1.80 12.94
CA ARG A 146 23.32 -1.81 12.45
C ARG A 146 23.39 -1.62 10.95
N LYS A 147 22.57 -2.37 10.19
CA LYS A 147 22.52 -2.25 8.72
C LYS A 147 22.13 -0.83 8.28
N ALA A 148 21.14 -0.21 8.91
CA ALA A 148 20.71 1.14 8.57
C ALA A 148 21.84 2.17 8.79
N VAL A 149 22.60 2.04 9.88
CA VAL A 149 23.75 2.90 10.17
C VAL A 149 24.92 2.64 9.21
N GLU A 150 25.21 1.38 8.87
CA GLU A 150 26.23 1.03 7.88
C GLU A 150 25.89 1.61 6.50
N GLU A 151 24.62 1.55 6.09
CA GLU A 151 24.16 2.19 4.85
C GLU A 151 24.32 3.72 4.90
N LEU A 152 24.01 4.37 6.03
CA LEU A 152 24.23 5.82 6.18
C LEU A 152 25.72 6.20 6.11
N ILE A 153 26.60 5.36 6.66
CA ILE A 153 28.05 5.56 6.54
C ILE A 153 28.50 5.36 5.09
N ALA A 154 28.00 4.35 4.39
CA ALA A 154 28.30 4.11 2.99
C ALA A 154 27.78 5.24 2.07
N GLU A 155 26.64 5.85 2.41
CA GLU A 155 26.07 7.02 1.74
C GLU A 155 26.79 8.34 2.11
N GLY A 156 27.75 8.31 3.05
CA GLY A 156 28.47 9.50 3.53
C GLY A 156 27.65 10.41 4.46
N ARG A 157 26.46 9.97 4.87
CA ARG A 157 25.50 10.72 5.72
C ARG A 157 25.69 10.50 7.21
N ALA A 158 26.55 9.56 7.60
CA ALA A 158 26.93 9.35 8.99
C ALA A 158 28.42 8.99 9.10
N THR A 159 29.00 9.30 10.25
CA THR A 159 30.39 8.97 10.60
C THR A 159 30.41 8.27 11.96
N SER A 160 31.24 7.24 12.07
CA SER A 160 31.52 6.56 13.35
C SER A 160 32.50 7.40 14.18
N LEU A 161 32.09 7.82 15.37
CA LEU A 161 32.90 8.59 16.32
C LEU A 161 33.72 7.68 17.26
N GLY A 162 33.53 6.36 17.17
CA GLY A 162 34.23 5.38 18.00
C GLY A 162 33.52 5.08 19.33
N PRO A 163 34.17 4.34 20.24
CA PRO A 163 33.62 3.97 21.53
C PRO A 163 33.36 5.20 22.40
N ASP A 164 32.27 5.19 23.16
CA ASP A 164 31.93 6.28 24.08
C ASP A 164 33.00 6.44 25.18
N PRO A 165 33.72 7.59 25.25
CA PRO A 165 34.77 7.80 26.25
C PRO A 165 34.24 7.94 27.69
N ASP A 166 32.95 8.24 27.86
CA ASP A 166 32.32 8.49 29.17
C ASP A 166 31.61 7.24 29.74
N HIS A 167 31.78 6.06 29.10
CA HIS A 167 31.10 4.85 29.53
C HIS A 167 31.63 4.33 30.87
N THR A 168 30.80 4.46 31.91
CA THR A 168 31.12 4.04 33.29
C THR A 168 30.23 2.86 33.74
N GLY A 169 29.92 1.93 32.81
CA GLY A 169 29.05 0.78 33.07
C GLY A 169 29.77 -0.57 32.94
N PRO A 170 29.20 -1.67 33.47
CA PRO A 170 29.71 -3.00 33.20
C PRO A 170 29.43 -3.38 31.74
N GLY A 171 30.47 -3.65 30.95
CA GLY A 171 30.34 -4.11 29.57
C GLY A 171 31.28 -3.40 28.59
N ARG A 172 31.03 -3.59 27.29
CA ARG A 172 31.75 -2.86 26.23
C ARG A 172 31.12 -1.49 26.03
N ALA A 173 31.96 -0.46 25.95
CA ALA A 173 31.51 0.89 25.62
C ALA A 173 30.77 0.90 24.26
N PRO A 174 29.57 1.49 24.16
CA PRO A 174 28.83 1.54 22.92
C PRO A 174 29.53 2.46 21.91
N THR A 175 29.52 2.06 20.64
CA THR A 175 30.01 2.93 19.55
C THR A 175 29.02 4.07 19.31
N ARG A 176 29.54 5.30 19.25
CA ARG A 176 28.78 6.50 18.91
C ARG A 176 28.91 6.79 17.42
N TYR A 177 27.82 7.25 16.85
CA TYR A 177 27.69 7.68 15.46
C TYR A 177 27.16 9.10 15.42
N ARG A 178 27.48 9.83 14.37
CA ARG A 178 26.97 11.19 14.15
C ARG A 178 26.61 11.38 12.69
N ARG A 179 25.53 12.11 12.42
CA ARG A 179 25.19 12.54 11.06
C ARG A 179 26.24 13.51 10.51
N THR A 180 26.59 13.35 9.24
CA THR A 180 27.44 14.27 8.48
C THR A 180 26.59 15.36 7.86
#